data_AF-A0A3S1SWE4-F1
#
_entry.id   AF-A0A3S1SWE4-F1
#
_cell.length_a   1.000
_cell.length_b   1.000
_cell.length_c   1.000
_cell.angle_alpha   90.00
_cell.angle_beta   90.00
_cell.angle_gamma   90.00
#
_symmetry.space_group_name_H-M   'P 1'
#
loop_
_entity.id
_entity.type
_entity.pdbx_description
1 polymer ?
#
loop_
_entity_poly.entity_id
_entity_poly.type
_entity_poly.pdbx_seq_one_letter_code
_entity_poly.pdbx_strand_id
1 'polypeptide(L)' 'MKNSAISERKNQSISRGVGMTTQIYADRAENSEIWDVEGRRYIDFSSGIAVV' A
#
# COMPACT_ATOMS: atom_id res chain seq x y z
N MET A 1 -6.93 3.22 11.14
CA MET A 1 -7.65 4.02 10.12
C MET A 1 -7.92 3.09 8.95
N LYS A 2 -9.10 3.14 8.30
CA LYS A 2 -9.38 2.28 7.14
C LYS A 2 -8.57 2.71 5.92
N ASN A 3 -8.24 1.76 5.03
CA ASN A 3 -7.56 2.01 3.76
C ASN A 3 -8.26 3.12 2.97
N SER A 4 -9.60 3.10 2.92
CA SER A 4 -10.40 4.13 2.22
C SER A 4 -10.21 5.55 2.77
N ALA A 5 -10.07 5.70 4.08
CA ALA A 5 -9.83 7.00 4.70
C ALA A 5 -8.41 7.53 4.39
N ILE A 6 -7.42 6.63 4.29
CA ILE A 6 -6.07 7.00 3.86
C ILE A 6 -6.07 7.40 2.38
N SER A 7 -6.81 6.69 1.51
CA SER A 7 -6.99 7.09 0.11
C SER A 7 -7.61 8.46 -0.06
N GLU A 8 -8.62 8.80 0.73
CA GLU A 8 -9.19 10.14 0.66
C GLU A 8 -8.17 11.20 1.08
N ARG A 9 -7.47 10.97 2.19
CA ARG A 9 -6.39 11.88 2.63
C ARG A 9 -5.30 12.02 1.56
N LYS A 10 -4.91 10.93 0.91
CA LYS A 10 -3.94 10.91 -0.20
C LYS A 10 -4.42 11.80 -1.35
N ASN A 11 -5.69 11.71 -1.73
CA ASN A 11 -6.24 12.50 -2.84
C ASN A 11 -6.21 14.01 -2.58
N GLN A 12 -6.35 14.41 -1.31
CA GLN A 12 -6.29 15.82 -0.91
C GLN A 12 -4.85 16.33 -0.72
N SER A 13 -3.88 15.45 -0.47
CA SER A 13 -2.52 15.84 -0.06
C SER A 13 -1.42 15.51 -1.08
N ILE A 14 -1.65 14.60 -2.03
CA ILE A 14 -0.63 14.14 -2.98
C ILE A 14 -1.08 14.44 -4.42
N SER A 15 -0.16 14.99 -5.22
CA SER A 15 -0.41 15.26 -6.65
C SER A 15 -0.88 14.00 -7.38
N ARG A 16 -1.84 14.18 -8.30
CA ARG A 16 -2.34 13.11 -9.16
C ARG A 16 -1.27 12.48 -10.06
N GLY A 17 -0.16 13.19 -10.30
CA GLY A 17 0.97 12.67 -11.07
C GLY A 17 1.71 11.50 -10.37
N VAL A 18 1.52 11.32 -9.06
CA VAL A 18 2.04 10.15 -8.33
C VAL A 18 0.99 9.05 -8.33
N GLY A 19 1.17 8.10 -9.26
CA GLY A 19 0.32 6.92 -9.37
C GLY A 19 0.49 5.96 -8.18
N MET A 20 -0.61 5.37 -7.74
CA MET A 20 -0.59 4.25 -6.78
C MET A 20 -1.33 3.07 -7.40
N THR A 21 -0.62 1.96 -7.59
CA THR A 21 -1.15 0.75 -8.23
C THR A 21 -2.24 0.08 -7.39
N THR A 22 -2.14 0.14 -6.06
CA THR A 22 -3.11 -0.45 -5.12
C THR A 22 -3.70 0.62 -4.21
N GLN A 23 -4.87 0.33 -3.63
CA GLN A 23 -5.49 1.12 -2.56
C GLN A 23 -5.31 0.44 -1.20
N ILE A 24 -4.13 -0.15 -1.02
CA ILE A 24 -3.72 -0.88 0.19
C ILE A 24 -2.58 -0.08 0.80
N TYR A 25 -2.68 0.19 2.11
CA TYR A 25 -1.65 0.91 2.84
C TYR A 25 -1.00 -0.05 3.82
N ALA A 26 0.26 -0.38 3.57
CA ALA A 26 1.02 -1.32 4.38
C ALA A 26 1.29 -0.76 5.78
N ASP A 27 1.09 -1.59 6.80
CA ASP A 27 1.42 -1.32 8.20
C ASP A 27 2.70 -2.07 8.62
N ARG A 28 2.86 -3.32 8.17
CA ARG A 28 4.09 -4.10 8.36
C ARG A 28 4.33 -5.07 7.21
N ALA A 29 5.57 -5.52 7.05
CA ALA A 29 5.97 -6.53 6.09
C ALA A 29 7.07 -7.43 6.67
N GLU A 30 7.10 -8.70 6.27
CA GLU A 30 8.12 -9.66 6.66
C GLU A 30 8.28 -10.72 5.55
N ASN A 31 9.51 -10.88 5.05
CA ASN A 31 9.81 -11.75 3.91
C ASN A 31 8.87 -11.46 2.72
N SER A 32 8.11 -12.45 2.24
CA SER A 32 7.14 -12.32 1.16
C SER A 32 5.73 -11.99 1.65
N GLU A 33 5.57 -11.44 2.85
CA GLU A 33 4.27 -11.15 3.46
C GLU A 33 4.11 -9.67 3.78
N ILE A 34 2.94 -9.12 3.48
CA ILE A 34 2.56 -7.73 3.81
C ILE A 34 1.23 -7.75 4.57
N TRP A 35 1.13 -6.93 5.60
CA TRP A 35 -0.13 -6.64 6.30
C TRP A 35 -0.48 -5.17 6.12
N ASP A 36 -1.72 -4.91 5.75
CA ASP A 36 -2.24 -3.55 5.67
C ASP A 36 -2.71 -3.01 7.02
N VAL A 37 -3.07 -1.73 7.06
CA VAL A 37 -3.60 -1.04 8.25
C VAL A 37 -4.94 -1.59 8.76
N GLU A 38 -5.59 -2.48 8.00
CA GLU A 38 -6.81 -3.19 8.40
C GLU A 38 -6.52 -4.63 8.88
N GLY A 39 -5.26 -5.03 8.93
CA GLY A 39 -4.80 -6.34 9.39
C GLY A 39 -4.88 -7.44 8.32
N ARG A 40 -5.21 -7.10 7.07
CA ARG A 40 -5.29 -8.09 5.98
C ARG A 40 -3.89 -8.47 5.50
N ARG A 41 -3.64 -9.77 5.42
CA ARG A 41 -2.37 -10.36 4.96
C ARG A 41 -2.39 -10.61 3.45
N TYR A 42 -1.27 -10.29 2.81
CA TYR A 42 -0.99 -10.49 1.39
C TYR A 42 0.34 -11.20 1.20
N ILE A 43 0.46 -11.98 0.12
CA ILE A 43 1.75 -12.50 -0.35
C ILE A 43 2.31 -11.51 -1.40
N ASP A 44 3.50 -10.97 -1.16
CA ASP A 44 4.15 -10.02 -2.05
C ASP A 44 4.94 -10.74 -3.14
N PHE A 45 4.44 -10.64 -4.37
CA PHE A 45 5.12 -11.08 -5.60
C PHE A 45 5.69 -9.92 -6.43
N SER A 46 5.51 -8.67 -5.98
CA SER A 46 6.05 -7.48 -6.64
C SER A 46 7.43 -7.10 -6.10
N SER A 47 7.74 -7.46 -4.86
CA SER A 47 9.00 -7.20 -4.16
C SER A 47 9.48 -5.75 -4.25
N GLY A 48 8.54 -4.80 -4.23
CA GLY A 48 8.84 -3.37 -4.24
C GLY A 48 9.59 -2.87 -5.49
N ILE A 49 9.23 -3.36 -6.69
CA ILE A 49 9.92 -3.06 -7.97
C ILE A 49 11.30 -3.74 -7.98
N ALA A 50 11.26 -5.05 -8.19
CA ALA A 50 12.39 -5.97 -8.25
C ALA A 50 13.38 -5.69 -9.40
N VAL A 51 14.24 -4.67 -9.26
CA VAL A 51 15.40 -4.53 -10.15
C VAL A 51 16.35 -5.71 -9.88
N VAL A 52 16.48 -6.60 -10.86
CA VAL A 52 17.41 -7.74 -10.92
C VAL A 52 18.63 -7.41 -11.76
#